data_AF-X1VGW1-F1
#
_entry.id   AF-X1VGW1-F1
#
_cell.length_a   1.000
_cell.length_b   1.000
_cell.length_c   1.000
_cell.angle_alpha   90.00
_cell.angle_beta   90.00
_cell.angle_gamma   90.00
#
_symmetry.space_group_name_H-M   'P 1'
#
loop_
_entity.id
_entity.type
_entity.pdbx_description
1 polymer ?
#
loop_
_entity_poly.entity_id
_entity_poly.type
_entity_poly.pdbx_seq_one_letter_code
_entity_poly.pdbx_strand_id
1 'polypeptide(L)'
;EYVALASDGSHIDVDRHSPISCYLLNMGRARIRYGSRPEADLASQPDLAFEDERLALSDRSDASREDVLSGNLLAALRSVREVELLAQLADQEDSGLPTLALLDGTLVLWGLAQRELRGDIKRLLLDEGIIRALDALKALAGQKPVALASYISRPGGSEVVHTLRLAACPLPQRQPPQPVDCHRCPREADDPRPCDAVGLTSDRTLFAALLRPGQRSAVFRRKHKVPGSIEEAFYGQHSVAFFYLRMPDDVPD
;
A
#
# COMPACT_ATOMS: atom_id res chain seq x y z
N GLU A 1 -23.04 -15.25 -2.91
CA GLU A 1 -22.38 -15.40 -1.59
C GLU A 1 -20.90 -15.16 -1.77
N TYR A 2 -20.22 -14.62 -0.76
CA TYR A 2 -18.78 -14.38 -0.82
C TYR A 2 -18.20 -14.35 0.59
N VAL A 3 -16.88 -14.49 0.69
CA VAL A 3 -16.13 -14.30 1.94
C VAL A 3 -15.29 -13.04 1.83
N ALA A 4 -15.30 -12.21 2.88
CA ALA A 4 -14.37 -11.11 3.04
C ALA A 4 -13.36 -11.50 4.13
N LEU A 5 -12.08 -11.43 3.80
CA LEU A 5 -10.97 -11.59 4.72
C LEU A 5 -10.30 -10.23 4.88
N ALA A 6 -9.96 -9.86 6.10
CA ALA A 6 -9.19 -8.66 6.37
C ALA A 6 -8.14 -8.91 7.44
N SER A 7 -7.01 -8.22 7.33
CA SER A 7 -6.02 -8.08 8.39
C SER A 7 -5.68 -6.60 8.57
N ASP A 8 -5.39 -6.25 9.81
CA ASP A 8 -4.93 -4.91 10.18
C ASP A 8 -3.96 -5.03 11.36
N GLY A 9 -3.02 -4.09 11.46
CA GLY A 9 -1.95 -4.11 12.44
C GLY A 9 -1.87 -2.80 13.20
N SER A 10 -1.64 -2.89 14.51
CA SER A 10 -1.17 -1.78 15.33
C SER A 10 0.20 -2.11 15.93
N HIS A 11 0.94 -1.07 16.31
CA HIS A 11 2.22 -1.26 16.98
C HIS A 11 2.48 -0.18 18.03
N ILE A 12 3.24 -0.57 19.06
CA ILE A 12 3.89 0.35 20.00
C ILE A 12 5.39 0.29 19.67
N ASP A 13 5.95 1.45 19.33
CA ASP A 13 7.34 1.59 18.94
C ASP A 13 8.30 1.47 20.14
N VAL A 14 9.58 1.28 19.86
CA VAL A 14 10.63 1.22 20.88
C VAL A 14 10.76 2.57 21.58
N ASP A 15 10.54 2.58 22.90
CA ASP A 15 10.74 3.77 23.72
C ASP A 15 12.21 3.89 24.15
N ARG A 16 12.87 4.95 23.66
CA ARG A 16 14.26 5.29 24.00
C ARG A 16 14.49 5.66 25.48
N HIS A 17 13.43 5.94 26.23
CA HIS A 17 13.48 6.31 27.63
C HIS A 17 13.11 5.15 28.57
N SER A 18 12.68 4.01 28.01
CA SER A 18 12.39 2.81 28.77
C SER A 18 13.69 2.12 29.23
N PRO A 19 13.73 1.53 30.45
CA PRO A 19 14.87 0.73 30.90
C PRO A 19 15.04 -0.57 30.11
N ILE A 20 14.01 -0.99 29.36
CA ILE A 20 14.03 -2.18 28.50
C ILE A 20 13.55 -1.76 27.11
N SER A 21 14.38 -1.99 26.10
CA SER A 21 14.00 -1.84 24.70
C SER A 21 13.02 -2.95 24.32
N CYS A 22 11.83 -2.58 23.87
CA CYS A 22 10.86 -3.53 23.33
C CYS A 22 9.92 -2.83 22.35
N TYR A 23 9.36 -3.59 21.41
CA TYR A 23 8.20 -3.16 20.64
C TYR A 23 7.08 -4.18 20.78
N LEU A 24 5.85 -3.73 20.57
CA LEU A 24 4.67 -4.59 20.49
C LEU A 24 4.08 -4.49 19.10
N LEU A 25 3.87 -5.62 18.44
CA LEU A 25 3.01 -5.72 17.27
C LEU A 25 1.70 -6.38 17.68
N ASN A 26 0.57 -5.84 17.27
CA ASN A 26 -0.72 -6.48 17.47
C ASN A 26 -1.42 -6.65 16.13
N MET A 27 -1.65 -7.91 15.76
CA MET A 27 -2.21 -8.29 14.46
C MET A 27 -3.66 -8.72 14.61
N GLY A 28 -4.57 -7.98 14.00
CA GLY A 28 -5.99 -8.33 13.92
C GLY A 28 -6.32 -9.07 12.62
N ARG A 29 -7.31 -9.95 12.69
CA ARG A 29 -7.94 -10.58 11.53
C ARG A 29 -9.46 -10.60 11.64
N ALA A 30 -10.11 -10.54 10.49
CA ALA A 30 -11.53 -10.77 10.35
C ALA A 30 -11.81 -11.66 9.13
N ARG A 31 -12.67 -12.64 9.32
CA ARG A 31 -13.29 -13.45 8.26
C ARG A 31 -14.78 -13.27 8.37
N ILE A 32 -15.43 -12.81 7.31
CA ILE A 32 -16.88 -12.61 7.25
C ILE A 32 -17.44 -13.29 6.03
N ARG A 33 -18.32 -14.27 6.22
CA ARG A 33 -19.09 -14.91 5.15
C ARG A 33 -20.42 -14.19 4.98
N TYR A 34 -20.66 -13.71 3.76
CA TYR A 34 -21.93 -13.09 3.36
C TYR A 34 -22.77 -14.07 2.52
N GLY A 35 -24.06 -14.17 2.83
CA GLY A 35 -25.00 -15.03 2.10
C GLY A 35 -26.04 -15.67 3.00
N SER A 36 -26.53 -16.84 2.58
CA SER A 36 -27.55 -17.63 3.29
C SER A 36 -27.06 -18.26 4.60
N ARG A 37 -25.74 -18.41 4.76
CA ARG A 37 -25.10 -18.91 5.99
C ARG A 37 -24.09 -17.88 6.48
N PRO A 38 -24.55 -16.77 7.08
CA PRO A 38 -23.66 -15.72 7.57
C PRO A 38 -22.84 -16.23 8.75
N GLU A 39 -21.55 -15.90 8.74
CA GLU A 39 -20.60 -16.30 9.77
C GLU A 39 -19.54 -15.21 9.89
N ALA A 40 -19.07 -14.94 11.11
CA ALA A 40 -17.98 -14.02 11.36
C ALA A 40 -17.01 -14.64 12.38
N ASP A 41 -15.72 -14.63 12.06
CA ASP A 41 -14.63 -15.03 12.94
C ASP A 41 -13.61 -13.89 12.99
N LEU A 42 -13.35 -13.40 14.20
CA LEU A 42 -12.43 -12.28 14.45
C LEU A 42 -11.47 -12.68 15.55
N ALA A 43 -10.19 -12.36 15.35
CA ALA A 43 -9.16 -12.62 16.35
C ALA A 43 -8.08 -11.54 16.29
N SER A 44 -7.36 -11.38 17.39
CA SER A 44 -6.17 -10.53 17.46
C SER A 44 -5.07 -11.26 18.22
N GLN A 45 -3.83 -11.14 17.74
CA GLN A 45 -2.66 -11.72 18.37
C GLN A 45 -1.60 -10.64 18.61
N PRO A 46 -1.32 -10.31 19.89
CA PRO A 46 -0.17 -9.48 20.25
C PRO A 46 1.12 -10.31 20.25
N ASP A 47 2.21 -9.70 19.81
CA ASP A 47 3.57 -10.23 19.81
C ASP A 47 4.52 -9.16 20.37
N LEU A 48 5.09 -9.45 21.54
CA LEU A 48 6.06 -8.59 22.22
C LEU A 48 7.46 -9.06 21.85
N ALA A 49 8.27 -8.16 21.30
CA ALA A 49 9.69 -8.39 21.04
C ALA A 49 10.52 -7.58 22.02
N PHE A 50 11.41 -8.24 22.75
CA PHE A 50 12.30 -7.61 23.73
C PHE A 50 13.72 -8.20 23.69
N GLU A 51 13.93 -9.27 22.91
CA GLU A 51 15.24 -9.87 22.68
C GLU A 51 16.03 -9.04 21.65
N ASP A 52 17.31 -8.78 21.90
CA ASP A 52 18.15 -7.89 21.08
C ASP A 52 18.13 -8.29 19.59
N GLU A 53 18.16 -9.59 19.29
CA GLU A 53 18.13 -10.13 17.92
C GLU A 53 16.79 -9.89 17.20
N ARG A 54 15.72 -9.59 17.94
CA ARG A 54 14.41 -9.22 17.39
C ARG A 54 14.20 -7.72 17.34
N LEU A 55 15.05 -6.94 18.00
CA LEU A 55 14.99 -5.47 18.05
C LEU A 55 15.91 -4.81 17.03
N ALA A 56 17.00 -5.48 16.66
CA ALA A 56 17.94 -5.00 15.67
C ALA A 56 18.32 -6.10 14.69
N LEU A 57 18.56 -5.70 13.45
CA LEU A 57 19.09 -6.58 12.41
C LEU A 57 20.50 -6.13 12.08
N SER A 58 21.47 -6.98 12.36
CA SER A 58 22.88 -6.79 11.98
C SER A 58 23.07 -7.20 10.52
N ASP A 59 23.86 -6.44 9.77
CA ASP A 59 24.23 -6.79 8.40
C ASP A 59 25.20 -7.97 8.40
N ARG A 60 24.87 -9.05 7.68
CA ARG A 60 25.73 -10.24 7.53
C ARG A 60 27.08 -9.94 6.90
N SER A 61 27.20 -8.88 6.11
CA SER A 61 28.44 -8.44 5.49
C SER A 61 29.27 -7.51 6.38
N ASP A 62 28.64 -6.89 7.39
CA ASP A 62 29.30 -5.99 8.35
C ASP A 62 28.53 -5.96 9.69
N ALA A 63 28.95 -6.80 10.64
CA ALA A 63 28.31 -6.93 11.94
C ALA A 63 28.37 -5.65 12.82
N SER A 64 29.19 -4.65 12.44
CA SER A 64 29.20 -3.35 13.14
C SER A 64 28.02 -2.45 12.76
N ARG A 65 27.25 -2.85 11.74
CA ARG A 65 26.11 -2.09 11.21
C ARG A 65 24.82 -2.77 11.61
N GLU A 66 24.13 -2.14 12.55
CA GLU A 66 22.80 -2.57 12.99
C GLU A 66 21.72 -1.59 12.51
N ASP A 67 20.54 -2.13 12.22
CA ASP A 67 19.32 -1.37 11.99
C ASP A 67 18.31 -1.73 13.08
N VAL A 68 18.06 -0.79 13.98
CA VAL A 68 17.03 -0.92 15.01
C VAL A 68 15.65 -0.86 14.34
N LEU A 69 14.82 -1.86 14.61
CA LEU A 69 13.44 -1.96 14.15
C LEU A 69 12.56 -0.95 14.92
N SER A 70 12.58 0.29 14.44
CA SER A 70 11.79 1.40 14.97
C SER A 70 11.25 2.29 13.84
N GLY A 71 10.25 3.11 14.15
CA GLY A 71 9.61 4.04 13.23
C GLY A 71 9.16 3.36 11.94
N ASN A 72 9.63 3.87 10.79
CA ASN A 72 9.24 3.36 9.47
C ASN A 72 9.64 1.89 9.24
N LEU A 73 10.69 1.38 9.88
CA LEU A 73 11.07 -0.04 9.75
C LEU A 73 10.09 -0.94 10.49
N LEU A 74 9.69 -0.55 11.70
CA LEU A 74 8.70 -1.29 12.48
C LEU A 74 7.31 -1.21 11.81
N ALA A 75 6.93 -0.04 11.29
CA ALA A 75 5.71 0.13 10.51
C ALA A 75 5.71 -0.74 9.24
N ALA A 76 6.85 -0.87 8.56
CA ALA A 76 6.99 -1.75 7.40
C ALA A 76 6.93 -3.23 7.78
N LEU A 77 7.57 -3.63 8.88
CA LEU A 77 7.47 -5.00 9.42
C LEU A 77 6.03 -5.35 9.75
N ARG A 78 5.30 -4.44 10.42
CA ARG A 78 3.87 -4.61 10.68
C ARG A 78 3.08 -4.85 9.39
N SER A 79 3.28 -4.01 8.37
CA SER A 79 2.59 -4.19 7.09
C SER A 79 2.96 -5.49 6.37
N VAL A 80 4.20 -5.96 6.48
CA VAL A 80 4.56 -7.31 6.01
C VAL A 80 3.75 -8.38 6.73
N ARG A 81 3.66 -8.31 8.07
CA ARG A 81 2.86 -9.25 8.87
C ARG A 81 1.36 -9.19 8.54
N GLU A 82 0.83 -8.01 8.20
CA GLU A 82 -0.56 -7.83 7.76
C GLU A 82 -0.82 -8.67 6.49
N VAL A 83 0.06 -8.56 5.48
CA VAL A 83 -0.08 -9.32 4.23
C VAL A 83 0.15 -10.82 4.44
N GLU A 84 1.13 -11.21 5.25
CA GLU A 84 1.39 -12.61 5.58
C GLU A 84 0.19 -13.27 6.26
N LEU A 85 -0.40 -12.62 7.26
CA LEU A 85 -1.59 -13.10 7.94
C LEU A 85 -2.78 -13.22 6.97
N LEU A 86 -2.95 -12.24 6.07
CA LEU A 86 -4.00 -12.29 5.06
C LEU A 86 -3.80 -13.44 4.06
N ALA A 87 -2.55 -13.70 3.65
CA ALA A 87 -2.21 -14.83 2.80
C ALA A 87 -2.54 -16.17 3.48
N GLN A 88 -2.25 -16.31 4.78
CA GLN A 88 -2.60 -17.49 5.56
C GLN A 88 -4.12 -17.68 5.66
N LEU A 89 -4.88 -16.61 5.88
CA LEU A 89 -6.34 -16.68 5.92
C LEU A 89 -6.93 -17.07 4.57
N ALA A 90 -6.39 -16.52 3.48
CA ALA A 90 -6.81 -16.87 2.13
C ALA A 90 -6.48 -18.33 1.80
N ASP A 91 -5.37 -18.86 2.29
CA ASP A 91 -5.00 -20.28 2.14
C ASP A 91 -5.96 -21.19 2.89
N GLN A 92 -6.28 -20.87 4.15
CA GLN A 92 -7.20 -21.63 5.00
C GLN A 92 -8.69 -21.53 4.58
N GLU A 93 -9.04 -20.59 3.72
CA GLU A 93 -10.41 -20.43 3.23
C GLU A 93 -10.75 -21.47 2.16
N ASP A 94 -11.52 -22.48 2.57
CA ASP A 94 -11.87 -23.65 1.73
C ASP A 94 -13.35 -23.72 1.33
N SER A 95 -14.15 -22.67 1.55
CA SER A 95 -15.58 -22.69 1.18
C SER A 95 -15.84 -22.77 -0.33
N GLY A 96 -14.84 -22.55 -1.17
CA GLY A 96 -14.96 -22.44 -2.62
C GLY A 96 -15.74 -21.19 -3.09
N LEU A 97 -16.11 -20.30 -2.17
CA LEU A 97 -16.80 -19.07 -2.47
C LEU A 97 -15.81 -18.02 -3.01
N PRO A 98 -16.28 -17.08 -3.86
CA PRO A 98 -15.51 -15.88 -4.17
C PRO A 98 -15.05 -15.21 -2.87
N THR A 99 -13.74 -14.97 -2.76
CA THR A 99 -13.10 -14.48 -1.55
C THR A 99 -12.37 -13.18 -1.85
N LEU A 100 -12.73 -12.12 -1.13
CA LEU A 100 -12.06 -10.83 -1.18
C LEU A 100 -11.10 -10.73 0.02
N ALA A 101 -9.80 -10.69 -0.25
CA ALA A 101 -8.76 -10.44 0.73
C ALA A 101 -8.44 -8.93 0.74
N LEU A 102 -8.72 -8.26 1.85
CA LEU A 102 -8.69 -6.81 1.97
C LEU A 102 -7.66 -6.35 3.01
N LEU A 103 -6.85 -5.36 2.64
CA LEU A 103 -5.94 -4.65 3.54
C LEU A 103 -6.43 -3.22 3.76
N ASP A 104 -6.17 -2.66 4.95
CA ASP A 104 -6.29 -1.23 5.19
C ASP A 104 -5.02 -0.50 4.73
N GLY A 105 -5.18 0.54 3.92
CA GLY A 105 -4.08 1.36 3.42
C GLY A 105 -3.50 0.93 2.08
N THR A 106 -2.18 1.05 1.95
CA THR A 106 -1.43 0.92 0.69
C THR A 106 -0.77 -0.45 0.58
N LEU A 107 -0.87 -1.09 -0.60
CA LEU A 107 -0.15 -2.33 -0.91
C LEU A 107 1.36 -2.15 -1.05
N VAL A 108 1.82 -0.91 -1.28
CA VAL A 108 3.25 -0.60 -1.44
C VAL A 108 3.81 0.02 -0.15
N LEU A 109 4.95 -0.49 0.31
CA LEU A 109 5.69 -0.03 1.51
C LEU A 109 6.38 1.34 1.31
N TRP A 110 5.61 2.40 1.06
CA TRP A 110 6.15 3.75 0.80
C TRP A 110 6.98 4.33 1.94
N GLY A 111 6.77 3.90 3.19
CA GLY A 111 7.58 4.34 4.34
C GLY A 111 9.07 4.03 4.21
N LEU A 112 9.43 3.11 3.32
CA LEU A 112 10.81 2.74 3.02
C LEU A 112 11.40 3.50 1.83
N ALA A 113 10.60 4.26 1.06
CA ALA A 113 11.00 4.80 -0.24
C ALA A 113 12.12 5.85 -0.19
N GLN A 114 12.35 6.49 0.96
CA GLN A 114 13.41 7.46 1.17
C GLN A 114 14.62 6.90 1.92
N ARG A 115 14.63 5.58 2.21
CA ARG A 115 15.70 4.93 2.97
C ARG A 115 16.56 4.08 2.05
N GLU A 116 17.87 4.19 2.21
CA GLU A 116 18.79 3.18 1.68
C GLU A 116 18.61 1.89 2.49
N LEU A 117 17.99 0.88 1.88
CA LEU A 117 17.74 -0.41 2.53
C LEU A 117 18.98 -1.29 2.41
N ARG A 118 19.52 -1.71 3.56
CA ARG A 118 20.63 -2.68 3.64
C ARG A 118 20.16 -4.08 3.27
N GLY A 119 21.12 -4.98 3.00
CA GLY A 119 20.86 -6.31 2.44
C GLY A 119 19.87 -7.16 3.25
N ASP A 120 20.08 -7.28 4.55
CA ASP A 120 19.22 -8.12 5.41
C ASP A 120 17.84 -7.50 5.67
N ILE A 121 17.75 -6.18 5.87
CA ILE A 121 16.47 -5.46 6.01
C ILE A 121 15.65 -5.59 4.73
N LYS A 122 16.29 -5.39 3.58
CA LYS A 122 15.66 -5.58 2.28
C LYS A 122 15.17 -7.01 2.11
N ARG A 123 16.02 -8.01 2.41
CA ARG A 123 15.62 -9.42 2.30
C ARG A 123 14.41 -9.71 3.19
N LEU A 124 14.45 -9.31 4.45
CA LEU A 124 13.38 -9.58 5.42
C LEU A 124 12.06 -8.91 5.03
N LEU A 125 12.06 -7.62 4.71
CA LEU A 125 10.83 -6.86 4.51
C LEU A 125 10.28 -7.00 3.08
N LEU A 126 11.16 -7.07 2.09
CA LEU A 126 10.79 -7.09 0.68
C LEU A 126 10.76 -8.52 0.14
N ASP A 127 11.91 -9.15 -0.02
CA ASP A 127 12.03 -10.42 -0.76
C ASP A 127 11.31 -11.59 -0.04
N GLU A 128 11.66 -11.84 1.22
CA GLU A 128 11.09 -12.92 2.05
C GLU A 128 9.78 -12.51 2.75
N GLY A 129 9.52 -11.21 2.84
CA GLY A 129 8.33 -10.63 3.46
C GLY A 129 7.23 -10.38 2.43
N ILE A 130 7.02 -9.11 2.07
CA ILE A 130 5.83 -8.73 1.29
C ILE A 130 5.76 -9.40 -0.08
N ILE A 131 6.88 -9.56 -0.80
CA ILE A 131 6.87 -10.17 -2.14
C ILE A 131 6.48 -11.64 -2.06
N ARG A 132 7.04 -12.39 -1.10
CA ARG A 132 6.67 -13.78 -0.86
C ARG A 132 5.19 -13.93 -0.50
N ALA A 133 4.66 -13.04 0.35
CA ALA A 133 3.25 -13.06 0.73
C ALA A 133 2.33 -12.76 -0.47
N LEU A 134 2.71 -11.81 -1.33
CA LEU A 134 2.00 -11.50 -2.57
C LEU A 134 2.09 -12.64 -3.59
N ASP A 135 3.22 -13.34 -3.69
CA ASP A 135 3.38 -14.54 -4.53
C ASP A 135 2.46 -15.67 -4.06
N ALA A 136 2.33 -15.88 -2.74
CA ALA A 136 1.40 -16.86 -2.18
C ALA A 136 -0.06 -16.52 -2.54
N LEU A 137 -0.49 -15.26 -2.34
CA LEU A 137 -1.81 -14.79 -2.72
C LEU A 137 -2.08 -14.93 -4.23
N LYS A 138 -1.08 -14.62 -5.06
CA LYS A 138 -1.15 -14.78 -6.52
C LYS A 138 -1.31 -16.26 -6.90
N ALA A 139 -0.58 -17.16 -6.26
CA ALA A 139 -0.69 -18.60 -6.50
C ALA A 139 -2.08 -19.12 -6.13
N LEU A 140 -2.63 -18.68 -4.98
CA LEU A 140 -3.99 -19.02 -4.54
C LEU A 140 -5.05 -18.52 -5.53
N ALA A 141 -4.90 -17.29 -6.04
CA ALA A 141 -5.81 -16.73 -7.05
C ALA A 141 -5.81 -17.52 -8.37
N GLY A 142 -4.75 -18.30 -8.66
CA GLY A 142 -4.70 -19.23 -9.78
C GLY A 142 -5.45 -20.55 -9.57
N GLN A 143 -5.81 -20.86 -8.33
CA GLN A 143 -6.40 -22.15 -7.92
C GLN A 143 -7.84 -22.01 -7.42
N LYS A 144 -8.16 -20.88 -6.77
CA LYS A 144 -9.47 -20.59 -6.19
C LYS A 144 -9.84 -19.12 -6.41
N PRO A 145 -11.13 -18.74 -6.32
CA PRO A 145 -11.59 -17.39 -6.66
C PRO A 145 -11.25 -16.37 -5.56
N VAL A 146 -9.97 -16.07 -5.39
CA VAL A 146 -9.45 -15.10 -4.42
C VAL A 146 -9.00 -13.85 -5.15
N ALA A 147 -9.41 -12.67 -4.67
CA ALA A 147 -8.94 -11.37 -5.14
C ALA A 147 -8.34 -10.58 -3.98
N LEU A 148 -7.12 -10.06 -4.16
CA LEU A 148 -6.50 -9.12 -3.24
C LEU A 148 -6.89 -7.68 -3.60
N ALA A 149 -7.25 -6.90 -2.58
CA ALA A 149 -7.46 -5.46 -2.69
C ALA A 149 -6.94 -4.76 -1.42
N SER A 150 -6.73 -3.46 -1.52
CA SER A 150 -6.59 -2.60 -0.35
C SER A 150 -7.54 -1.42 -0.47
N TYR A 151 -7.86 -0.80 0.66
CA TYR A 151 -8.79 0.31 0.74
C TYR A 151 -8.13 1.54 1.37
N ILE A 152 -8.42 2.72 0.82
CA ILE A 152 -7.98 4.01 1.35
C ILE A 152 -9.20 4.93 1.35
N SER A 153 -9.72 5.30 2.52
CA SER A 153 -10.94 6.13 2.64
C SER A 153 -10.73 7.56 2.14
N ARG A 154 -9.57 8.16 2.44
CA ARG A 154 -9.24 9.56 2.08
C ARG A 154 -7.95 9.63 1.25
N PRO A 155 -7.99 9.20 -0.02
CA PRO A 155 -6.80 9.22 -0.85
C PRO A 155 -6.33 10.66 -1.12
N GLY A 156 -5.04 10.91 -0.86
CA GLY A 156 -4.36 12.17 -1.19
C GLY A 156 -3.78 12.21 -2.62
N GLY A 157 -3.97 11.14 -3.39
CA GLY A 157 -3.47 11.00 -4.76
C GLY A 157 -3.99 12.08 -5.72
N SER A 158 -3.18 12.40 -6.71
CA SER A 158 -3.46 13.42 -7.75
C SER A 158 -2.96 12.95 -9.12
N GLU A 159 -2.78 11.65 -9.32
CA GLU A 159 -2.21 11.03 -10.51
C GLU A 159 -3.07 11.32 -11.76
N VAL A 160 -4.39 11.24 -11.63
CA VAL A 160 -5.32 11.50 -12.74
C VAL A 160 -5.35 12.99 -13.04
N VAL A 161 -5.49 13.85 -12.03
CA VAL A 161 -5.45 15.31 -12.16
C VAL A 161 -4.12 15.77 -12.76
N HIS A 162 -2.98 15.21 -12.32
CA HIS A 162 -1.67 15.50 -12.90
C HIS A 162 -1.59 15.04 -14.36
N THR A 163 -2.18 13.90 -14.70
CA THR A 163 -2.26 13.45 -16.10
C THR A 163 -3.09 14.43 -16.96
N LEU A 164 -4.19 14.96 -16.43
CA LEU A 164 -4.98 16.00 -17.10
C LEU A 164 -4.17 17.29 -17.28
N ARG A 165 -3.40 17.70 -16.26
CA ARG A 165 -2.48 18.85 -16.34
C ARG A 165 -1.41 18.66 -17.40
N LEU A 166 -0.87 17.44 -17.55
CA LEU A 166 0.08 17.11 -18.61
C LEU A 166 -0.54 17.21 -20.00
N ALA A 167 -1.82 16.86 -20.16
CA ALA A 167 -2.54 17.02 -21.42
C ALA A 167 -2.76 18.50 -21.80
N ALA A 168 -2.92 19.37 -20.81
CA ALA A 168 -3.03 20.83 -20.98
C ALA A 168 -1.66 21.57 -20.95
N CYS A 169 -0.55 20.84 -20.77
CA CYS A 169 0.76 21.44 -20.65
C CYS A 169 1.30 21.84 -22.04
N PRO A 170 1.77 23.09 -22.24
CA PRO A 170 2.29 23.53 -23.53
C PRO A 170 3.73 23.02 -23.81
N LEU A 171 4.40 22.45 -22.81
CA LEU A 171 5.76 21.95 -22.98
C LEU A 171 5.75 20.64 -23.78
N PRO A 172 6.71 20.46 -24.71
CA PRO A 172 6.76 19.27 -25.54
C PRO A 172 7.00 18.02 -24.68
N GLN A 173 6.16 17.02 -24.85
CA GLN A 173 6.35 15.72 -24.23
C GLN A 173 7.53 15.00 -24.92
N ARG A 174 8.52 14.60 -24.14
CA ARG A 174 9.75 13.97 -24.63
C ARG A 174 9.61 12.45 -24.67
N GLN A 175 10.42 11.82 -25.52
CA GLN A 175 10.63 10.37 -25.53
C GLN A 175 12.13 10.09 -25.31
N PRO A 176 12.51 9.38 -24.22
CA PRO A 176 11.65 8.85 -23.17
C PRO A 176 10.98 9.95 -22.32
N PRO A 177 9.86 9.65 -21.64
CA PRO A 177 9.19 10.61 -20.76
C PRO A 177 10.15 11.11 -19.69
N GLN A 178 10.21 12.43 -19.51
CA GLN A 178 11.00 13.09 -18.47
C GLN A 178 10.06 13.90 -17.57
N PRO A 179 10.43 14.13 -16.30
CA PRO A 179 9.71 15.05 -15.43
C PRO A 179 9.54 16.42 -16.13
N VAL A 180 8.35 16.99 -16.03
CA VAL A 180 8.07 18.31 -16.60
C VAL A 180 8.70 19.38 -15.73
N ASP A 181 9.64 20.12 -16.32
CA ASP A 181 10.23 21.29 -15.69
C ASP A 181 9.27 22.49 -15.81
N CYS A 182 8.52 22.72 -14.74
CA CYS A 182 7.54 23.81 -14.67
C CYS A 182 8.18 25.21 -14.75
N HIS A 183 9.49 25.36 -14.48
CA HIS A 183 10.19 26.64 -14.59
C HIS A 183 10.34 27.09 -16.05
N ARG A 184 10.24 26.16 -17.00
CA ARG A 184 10.32 26.44 -18.44
C ARG A 184 8.98 26.73 -19.10
N CYS A 185 7.89 26.77 -18.31
CA CYS A 185 6.56 27.03 -18.83
C CYS A 185 6.53 28.40 -19.53
N PRO A 186 6.05 28.51 -20.79
CA PRO A 186 6.01 29.76 -21.52
C PRO A 186 4.89 30.65 -20.96
N ARG A 187 5.20 31.42 -19.92
CA ARG A 187 4.32 32.38 -19.24
C ARG A 187 5.13 33.52 -18.62
N GLU A 188 4.48 34.65 -18.36
CA GLU A 188 5.04 35.68 -17.49
C GLU A 188 5.02 35.24 -16.02
N ALA A 189 5.84 35.86 -15.18
CA ALA A 189 6.06 35.43 -13.79
C ALA A 189 4.79 35.38 -12.93
N ASP A 190 3.85 36.30 -13.17
CA ASP A 190 2.61 36.46 -12.40
C ASP A 190 1.39 35.78 -13.04
N ASP A 191 1.52 35.25 -14.26
CA ASP A 191 0.41 34.60 -14.96
C ASP A 191 0.18 33.17 -14.44
N PRO A 192 -1.08 32.69 -14.36
CA PRO A 192 -1.33 31.27 -14.09
C PRO A 192 -0.73 30.40 -15.19
N ARG A 193 -0.28 29.19 -14.85
CA ARG A 193 0.19 28.25 -15.88
C ARG A 193 -1.01 27.77 -16.70
N PRO A 194 -0.86 27.51 -18.00
CA PRO A 194 -1.95 26.98 -18.81
C PRO A 194 -2.59 25.70 -18.23
N CYS A 195 -1.78 24.83 -17.61
CA CYS A 195 -2.27 23.62 -16.97
C CYS A 195 -3.00 23.87 -15.63
N ASP A 196 -2.92 25.07 -15.04
CA ASP A 196 -3.71 25.43 -13.85
C ASP A 196 -5.21 25.55 -14.18
N ALA A 197 -5.57 25.70 -15.47
CA ALA A 197 -6.96 25.70 -15.95
C ALA A 197 -7.72 24.40 -15.63
N VAL A 198 -7.02 23.30 -15.32
CA VAL A 198 -7.66 22.06 -14.82
C VAL A 198 -8.41 22.33 -13.51
N GLY A 199 -7.98 23.30 -12.70
CA GLY A 199 -8.75 23.82 -11.55
C GLY A 199 -9.00 22.83 -10.41
N LEU A 200 -8.46 21.62 -10.48
CA LEU A 200 -8.65 20.57 -9.49
C LEU A 200 -7.37 20.32 -8.71
N THR A 201 -7.51 20.11 -7.40
CA THR A 201 -6.39 19.94 -6.47
C THR A 201 -6.02 18.48 -6.22
N SER A 202 -6.97 17.55 -6.36
CA SER A 202 -6.76 16.12 -6.12
C SER A 202 -7.72 15.24 -6.91
N ASP A 203 -7.37 13.97 -7.04
CA ASP A 203 -8.23 12.96 -7.68
C ASP A 203 -9.51 12.74 -6.85
N ARG A 204 -9.43 12.89 -5.53
CA ARG A 204 -10.60 12.85 -4.65
C ARG A 204 -11.62 13.91 -5.05
N THR A 205 -11.20 15.17 -5.23
CA THR A 205 -12.08 16.27 -5.64
C THR A 205 -12.68 16.00 -7.03
N LEU A 206 -11.86 15.53 -7.96
CA LEU A 206 -12.31 15.15 -9.31
C LEU A 206 -13.42 14.08 -9.26
N PHE A 207 -13.17 12.96 -8.58
CA PHE A 207 -14.12 11.85 -8.58
C PHE A 207 -15.31 12.05 -7.64
N ALA A 208 -15.19 12.91 -6.61
CA ALA A 208 -16.34 13.34 -5.83
C ALA A 208 -17.36 14.12 -6.67
N ALA A 209 -16.90 14.89 -7.67
CA ALA A 209 -17.77 15.62 -8.59
C ALA A 209 -18.32 14.74 -9.73
N LEU A 210 -17.55 13.76 -10.20
CA LEU A 210 -17.91 12.93 -11.36
C LEU A 210 -18.73 11.68 -11.02
N LEU A 211 -18.50 11.05 -9.87
CA LEU A 211 -19.10 9.77 -9.51
C LEU A 211 -20.34 9.97 -8.62
N ARG A 212 -21.41 9.26 -8.97
CA ARG A 212 -22.59 9.10 -8.10
C ARG A 212 -22.31 8.07 -6.99
N PRO A 213 -23.06 8.09 -5.88
CA PRO A 213 -22.99 7.03 -4.86
C PRO A 213 -23.11 5.63 -5.48
N GLY A 214 -22.20 4.73 -5.09
CA GLY A 214 -22.07 3.36 -5.63
C GLY A 214 -21.32 3.26 -6.96
N GLN A 215 -20.97 4.38 -7.60
CA GLN A 215 -20.24 4.38 -8.87
C GLN A 215 -18.74 4.34 -8.65
N ARG A 216 -18.03 3.58 -9.50
CA ARG A 216 -16.57 3.62 -9.59
C ARG A 216 -16.08 4.28 -10.88
N SER A 217 -14.87 4.80 -10.85
CA SER A 217 -14.13 5.22 -12.04
C SER A 217 -13.57 4.03 -12.83
N ALA A 218 -12.92 4.33 -13.95
CA ALA A 218 -12.09 3.37 -14.68
C ALA A 218 -10.92 2.89 -13.80
N VAL A 219 -10.29 1.79 -14.22
CA VAL A 219 -9.09 1.27 -13.55
C VAL A 219 -7.86 1.99 -14.12
N PHE A 220 -7.05 2.55 -13.23
CA PHE A 220 -5.81 3.23 -13.53
C PHE A 220 -4.62 2.36 -13.17
N ARG A 221 -3.56 2.46 -13.98
CA ARG A 221 -2.26 1.87 -13.72
C ARG A 221 -1.18 2.89 -14.02
N ARG A 222 -0.20 2.99 -13.13
CA ARG A 222 0.97 3.84 -13.37
C ARG A 222 1.81 3.22 -14.49
N LYS A 223 1.96 3.94 -15.61
CA LYS A 223 2.78 3.51 -16.75
C LYS A 223 4.28 3.68 -16.51
N HIS A 224 4.65 4.79 -15.89
CA HIS A 224 6.04 5.11 -15.59
C HIS A 224 6.21 5.10 -14.08
N LYS A 225 7.04 4.19 -13.60
CA LYS A 225 7.51 4.18 -12.21
C LYS A 225 8.76 5.05 -12.15
N VAL A 226 8.97 5.71 -11.01
CA VAL A 226 10.18 6.52 -10.81
C VAL A 226 11.38 5.56 -10.76
N PRO A 227 12.44 5.80 -11.57
CA PRO A 227 13.66 5.00 -11.53
C PRO A 227 14.20 4.89 -10.10
N GLY A 228 14.46 3.66 -9.64
CA GLY A 228 14.96 3.38 -8.29
C GLY A 228 13.91 3.46 -7.18
N SER A 229 12.63 3.65 -7.51
CA SER A 229 11.55 3.54 -6.52
C SER A 229 11.34 2.10 -6.06
N ILE A 230 10.83 1.92 -4.84
CA ILE A 230 10.51 0.60 -4.28
C ILE A 230 9.58 -0.21 -5.19
N GLU A 231 8.57 0.45 -5.76
CA GLU A 231 7.60 -0.21 -6.64
C GLU A 231 8.24 -0.71 -7.95
N GLU A 232 9.22 0.01 -8.49
CA GLU A 232 9.95 -0.42 -9.69
C GLU A 232 10.94 -1.53 -9.37
N ALA A 233 11.72 -1.35 -8.30
CA ALA A 233 12.83 -2.22 -7.97
C ALA A 233 12.41 -3.58 -7.41
N PHE A 234 11.27 -3.65 -6.70
CA PHE A 234 10.91 -4.86 -5.93
C PHE A 234 9.58 -5.49 -6.31
N TYR A 235 8.57 -4.69 -6.67
CA TYR A 235 7.21 -5.23 -6.83
C TYR A 235 7.03 -5.99 -8.14
N GLY A 236 7.87 -5.76 -9.16
CA GLY A 236 7.88 -6.56 -10.38
C GLY A 236 6.48 -6.84 -10.97
N GLN A 237 6.07 -8.11 -10.91
CA GLN A 237 4.76 -8.60 -11.38
C GLN A 237 3.55 -8.13 -10.55
N HIS A 238 3.77 -7.69 -9.31
CA HIS A 238 2.76 -7.23 -8.35
C HIS A 238 2.47 -5.73 -8.51
N SER A 239 2.46 -5.23 -9.74
CA SER A 239 2.14 -3.83 -10.02
C SER A 239 0.71 -3.50 -9.60
N VAL A 240 0.52 -2.40 -8.88
CA VAL A 240 -0.78 -2.01 -8.35
C VAL A 240 -1.62 -1.32 -9.44
N ALA A 241 -2.88 -1.71 -9.51
CA ALA A 241 -3.92 -0.98 -10.23
C ALA A 241 -4.89 -0.40 -9.19
N PHE A 242 -5.47 0.77 -9.49
CA PHE A 242 -6.39 1.43 -8.57
C PHE A 242 -7.58 2.02 -9.32
N PHE A 243 -8.65 2.26 -8.58
CA PHE A 243 -9.82 3.01 -9.06
C PHE A 243 -10.41 3.77 -7.87
N TYR A 244 -11.27 4.73 -8.15
CA TYR A 244 -11.98 5.50 -7.14
C TYR A 244 -13.41 4.99 -7.09
N LEU A 245 -13.93 4.79 -5.87
CA LEU A 245 -15.30 4.39 -5.61
C LEU A 245 -15.94 5.48 -4.75
N ARG A 246 -17.11 5.98 -5.18
CA ARG A 246 -17.92 6.84 -4.33
C ARG A 246 -18.81 5.96 -3.47
N MET A 247 -18.52 5.92 -2.18
CA MET A 247 -19.33 5.16 -1.23
C MET A 247 -20.76 5.74 -1.14
N PRO A 248 -21.76 4.91 -0.84
CA PRO A 248 -23.09 5.37 -0.42
C PRO A 248 -23.02 6.34 0.77
N ASP A 249 -23.96 7.29 0.84
CA ASP A 249 -23.96 8.36 1.85
C ASP A 249 -24.19 7.84 3.29
N ASP A 250 -24.61 6.60 3.45
CA ASP A 250 -24.88 5.89 4.71
C ASP A 250 -23.69 5.09 5.26
N VAL A 251 -22.55 5.07 4.55
CA VAL A 251 -21.32 4.44 5.03
C VAL A 251 -20.45 5.50 5.73
N PRO A 252 -20.13 5.36 7.03
CA PRO A 252 -19.26 6.29 7.73
C PRO A 252 -17.87 6.38 7.09
N ASP A 253 -17.31 7.59 7.11
CA ASP A 253 -16.04 8.01 6.51
C ASP A 253 -14.80 7.47 7.26
#